data_AF-A0A800CLS6-F1
#
_entry.id   AF-A0A800CLS6-F1
#
_cell.length_a   1.000
_cell.length_b   1.000
_cell.length_c   1.000
_cell.angle_alpha   90.00
_cell.angle_beta   90.00
_cell.angle_gamma   90.00
#
_symmetry.space_group_name_H-M   'P 1'
#
loop_
_entity.id
_entity.type
_entity.pdbx_description
1 polymer ?
#
loop_
_entity_poly.entity_id
_entity_poly.type
_entity_poly.pdbx_seq_one_letter_code
_entity_poly.pdbx_strand_id
1 'polypeptide(L)'
;MRISRLNPFLPLVFFAVALTSLAFAGEKDKSDEVILAEFTWNGEKVTVTLDELEKEISELPKYKRQKYTTEEGRKEYLTLMAESRLVLKAAEEKRYDARDDLIEKVDDYLRDLLIERITDEMVESKIKVTEEEMKRYYEKHKEEFVEPEKIRLTCITIQAE
;
A
#
# COMPACT_ATOMS: atom_id res chain seq x y z
N MET A 1 -20.41 31.36 31.65
CA MET A 1 -20.65 31.64 30.21
C MET A 1 -19.97 32.96 29.86
N ARG A 2 -18.72 32.90 29.41
CA ARG A 2 -17.95 34.04 28.91
C ARG A 2 -17.25 33.55 27.65
N ILE A 3 -17.72 34.06 26.53
CA ILE A 3 -17.16 33.85 25.20
C ILE A 3 -16.01 34.84 25.08
N SER A 4 -14.83 34.35 24.76
CA SER A 4 -13.74 35.19 24.27
C SER A 4 -12.98 34.39 23.22
N ARG A 5 -13.32 34.68 21.96
CA ARG A 5 -12.51 34.38 20.78
C ARG A 5 -11.19 35.15 20.90
N LEU A 6 -10.07 34.52 20.57
CA LEU A 6 -8.96 35.19 19.90
C LEU A 6 -7.98 34.13 19.36
N ASN A 7 -8.08 33.86 18.06
CA ASN A 7 -6.91 33.50 17.25
C ASN A 7 -6.40 34.84 16.71
N PRO A 8 -5.07 35.07 16.66
CA PRO A 8 -4.48 35.07 15.33
C PRO A 8 -3.07 34.47 15.29
N PHE A 9 -2.81 33.74 14.21
CA PHE A 9 -1.57 33.75 13.41
C PHE A 9 -0.27 34.14 14.12
N LEU A 10 0.65 33.18 14.26
CA LEU A 10 2.08 33.46 14.36
C LEU A 10 2.87 32.64 13.32
N PRO A 11 3.97 33.19 12.77
CA PRO A 11 4.54 32.78 11.49
C PRO A 11 5.55 31.63 11.61
N LEU A 12 5.73 30.93 10.48
CA LEU A 12 6.88 30.09 10.17
C LEU A 12 8.18 30.87 10.45
N VAL A 13 8.98 30.36 11.39
CA VAL A 13 10.36 30.83 11.61
C VAL A 13 11.31 29.77 11.09
N PHE A 14 11.86 29.99 9.90
CA PHE A 14 13.07 29.34 9.42
C PHE A 14 14.26 29.99 10.12
N PHE A 15 14.94 29.28 11.03
CA PHE A 15 16.18 29.76 11.64
C PHE A 15 17.34 28.85 11.23
N ALA A 16 18.18 29.35 10.33
CA ALA A 16 19.48 28.76 10.02
C ALA A 16 20.53 29.41 10.94
N VAL A 17 21.20 28.62 11.78
CA VAL A 17 22.42 29.05 12.49
C VAL A 17 23.51 27.99 12.34
N ALA A 18 24.69 28.49 11.99
CA ALA A 18 25.90 27.77 11.71
C ALA A 18 26.73 27.44 12.97
N LEU A 19 27.32 26.24 12.93
CA LEU A 19 28.66 25.84 13.38
C LEU A 19 29.24 26.40 14.70
N THR A 20 29.28 25.57 15.74
CA THR A 20 30.41 25.51 16.69
C THR A 20 30.62 24.06 17.17
N SER A 21 31.86 23.57 17.03
CA SER A 21 32.30 22.24 17.45
C SER A 21 32.61 22.21 18.95
N LEU A 22 32.09 21.22 19.68
CA LEU A 22 32.80 20.63 20.81
C LEU A 22 32.25 19.22 21.07
N ALA A 23 33.15 18.24 21.02
CA ALA A 23 32.85 16.83 21.16
C ALA A 23 32.24 16.51 22.53
N PHE A 24 31.10 15.81 22.52
CA PHE A 24 30.58 15.09 23.67
C PHE A 24 30.32 13.62 23.30
N ALA A 25 30.58 12.78 24.28
CA ALA A 25 30.69 11.34 24.23
C ALA A 25 29.44 10.62 23.68
N GLY A 26 29.69 9.69 22.75
CA GLY A 26 29.28 8.28 22.90
C GLY A 26 27.84 7.99 23.30
N GLU A 27 26.89 8.48 22.51
CA GLU A 27 25.61 7.82 22.30
C GLU A 27 25.58 7.45 20.81
N LYS A 28 25.18 6.22 20.49
CA LYS A 28 25.18 5.73 19.11
C LYS A 28 24.07 6.46 18.36
N ASP A 29 24.46 7.61 17.82
CA ASP A 29 23.57 8.61 17.25
C ASP A 29 22.80 8.04 16.05
N LYS A 30 21.54 8.46 15.90
CA LYS A 30 20.69 8.17 14.72
C LYS A 30 21.18 8.99 13.52
N SER A 31 22.49 9.02 13.30
CA SER A 31 23.16 9.79 12.27
C SER A 31 23.06 9.04 10.94
N ASP A 32 22.23 9.59 10.04
CA ASP A 32 22.15 9.39 8.59
C ASP A 32 20.78 8.91 8.07
N GLU A 33 19.72 9.03 8.87
CA GLU A 33 18.37 8.92 8.31
C GLU A 33 18.01 10.22 7.57
N VAL A 34 18.04 10.18 6.23
CA VAL A 34 17.72 11.34 5.39
C VAL A 34 16.21 11.58 5.43
N ILE A 35 15.79 12.59 6.21
CA ILE A 35 14.39 13.02 6.27
C ILE A 35 14.06 13.84 5.02
N LEU A 36 13.07 13.37 4.26
CA LEU A 36 12.60 14.05 3.04
C LEU A 36 11.39 14.96 3.31
N ALA A 37 10.58 14.63 4.30
CA ALA A 37 9.49 15.49 4.75
C ALA A 37 9.23 15.33 6.26
N GLU A 38 8.87 16.42 6.92
CA GLU A 38 8.47 16.45 8.33
C GLU A 38 7.21 17.31 8.47
N PHE A 39 6.23 16.81 9.22
CA PHE A 39 4.98 17.47 9.52
C PHE A 39 4.68 17.40 11.02
N THR A 40 3.85 18.31 11.53
CA THR A 40 3.36 18.27 12.91
C THR A 40 1.85 18.03 12.91
N TRP A 41 1.41 16.96 13.58
CA TRP A 41 0.01 16.61 13.77
C TRP A 41 -0.31 16.55 15.26
N ASN A 42 -1.17 17.43 15.78
CA ASN A 42 -1.52 17.49 17.20
C ASN A 42 -0.32 17.51 18.18
N GLY A 43 0.81 18.10 17.75
CA GLY A 43 2.05 18.16 18.52
C GLY A 43 2.98 16.94 18.37
N GLU A 44 2.57 15.90 17.66
CA GLU A 44 3.41 14.77 17.26
C GLU A 44 4.09 15.08 15.92
N LYS A 45 5.37 14.70 15.78
CA LYS A 45 6.09 14.79 14.51
C LYS A 45 5.82 13.55 13.66
N VAL A 46 5.41 13.77 12.42
CA VAL A 46 5.29 12.73 11.39
C VAL A 46 6.39 12.97 10.38
N THR A 47 7.31 12.02 10.26
CA THR A 47 8.44 12.09 9.32
C THR A 47 8.27 11.09 8.20
N VAL A 48 8.85 11.42 7.07
CA VAL A 48 8.98 10.57 5.91
C VAL A 48 10.45 10.57 5.49
N THR A 49 11.03 9.39 5.37
CA THR A 49 12.47 9.24 5.13
C THR A 49 12.79 8.69 3.74
N LEU A 50 14.03 8.88 3.29
CA LEU A 50 14.50 8.41 1.99
C LEU A 50 14.37 6.88 1.87
N ASP A 51 14.72 6.16 2.93
CA ASP A 51 14.66 4.69 2.96
C ASP A 51 13.22 4.19 2.82
N GLU A 52 12.27 4.85 3.49
CA GLU A 52 10.83 4.53 3.36
C GLU A 52 10.34 4.76 1.93
N LEU A 53 10.70 5.91 1.33
CA LEU A 53 10.33 6.25 -0.04
C LEU A 53 10.86 5.19 -1.03
N GLU A 54 12.12 4.80 -0.89
CA GLU A 54 12.75 3.82 -1.77
C GLU A 54 12.19 2.43 -1.59
N LYS A 55 11.94 2.03 -0.34
CA LYS A 55 11.31 0.76 -0.02
C LYS A 55 9.91 0.66 -0.64
N GLU A 56 9.04 1.65 -0.40
CA GLU A 56 7.69 1.64 -0.95
C GLU A 56 7.69 1.62 -2.48
N ILE A 57 8.54 2.43 -3.13
CA ILE A 57 8.67 2.39 -4.60
C ILE A 57 9.15 1.01 -5.07
N SER A 58 10.04 0.34 -4.34
CA SER A 58 10.54 -0.99 -4.72
C SER A 58 9.47 -2.09 -4.67
N GLU A 59 8.52 -1.97 -3.73
CA GLU A 59 7.40 -2.89 -3.54
C GLU A 59 6.30 -2.72 -4.60
N LEU A 60 6.27 -1.59 -5.30
CA LEU A 60 5.31 -1.38 -6.38
C LEU A 60 5.54 -2.35 -7.55
N PRO A 61 4.46 -2.75 -8.27
CA PRO A 61 4.57 -3.49 -9.51
C PRO A 61 5.50 -2.82 -10.53
N LYS A 62 6.25 -3.62 -11.29
CA LYS A 62 7.30 -3.13 -12.22
C LYS A 62 6.81 -2.03 -13.16
N TYR A 63 5.57 -2.14 -13.66
CA TYR A 63 4.99 -1.15 -14.58
C TYR A 63 4.69 0.20 -13.91
N LYS A 64 4.49 0.25 -12.58
CA LYS A 64 4.28 1.50 -11.83
C LYS A 64 5.60 2.15 -11.44
N ARG A 65 6.63 1.36 -11.11
CA ARG A 65 7.93 1.88 -10.66
C ARG A 65 8.55 2.87 -11.64
N GLN A 66 8.40 2.62 -12.94
CA GLN A 66 8.97 3.47 -13.99
C GLN A 66 8.47 4.92 -13.93
N LYS A 67 7.26 5.17 -13.42
CA LYS A 67 6.74 6.53 -13.23
C LYS A 67 7.53 7.30 -12.16
N TYR A 68 8.06 6.60 -11.16
CA TYR A 68 8.69 7.18 -9.96
C TYR A 68 10.21 7.11 -9.98
N THR A 69 10.83 6.87 -11.13
CA THR A 69 12.29 6.90 -11.29
C THR A 69 12.84 8.30 -11.54
N THR A 70 12.02 9.23 -12.05
CA THR A 70 12.43 10.63 -12.27
C THR A 70 12.31 11.44 -10.99
N GLU A 71 13.02 12.57 -10.90
CA GLU A 71 12.95 13.46 -9.74
C GLU A 71 11.51 13.95 -9.50
N GLU A 72 10.81 14.35 -10.57
CA GLU A 72 9.42 14.79 -10.50
C GLU A 72 8.49 13.67 -10.02
N GLY A 73 8.67 12.45 -10.54
CA GLY A 73 7.89 11.29 -10.10
C GLY A 73 8.15 10.96 -8.64
N ARG A 74 9.40 11.04 -8.18
CA ARG A 74 9.74 10.85 -6.75
C ARG A 74 9.10 11.91 -5.87
N LYS A 75 9.09 13.18 -6.29
CA LYS A 75 8.38 14.27 -5.57
C LYS A 75 6.87 14.04 -5.52
N GLU A 76 6.27 13.57 -6.62
CA GLU A 76 4.86 13.19 -6.67
C GLU A 76 4.55 12.07 -5.67
N TYR A 77 5.35 11.01 -5.66
CA TYR A 77 5.17 9.90 -4.72
C TYR A 77 5.41 10.32 -3.26
N LEU A 78 6.43 11.14 -3.00
CA LEU A 78 6.70 11.70 -1.67
C LEU A 78 5.49 12.49 -1.14
N THR A 79 4.84 13.27 -2.00
CA THR A 79 3.62 14.01 -1.65
C THR A 79 2.48 13.05 -1.31
N LEU A 80 2.23 12.05 -2.16
CA LEU A 80 1.21 11.02 -1.91
C LEU A 80 1.46 10.27 -0.59
N MET A 81 2.72 9.94 -0.30
CA MET A 81 3.10 9.24 0.92
C MET A 81 2.85 10.10 2.16
N ALA A 82 3.24 11.39 2.11
CA ALA A 82 2.96 12.34 3.18
C ALA A 82 1.45 12.52 3.43
N GLU A 83 0.65 12.70 2.37
CA GLU A 83 -0.82 12.80 2.48
C GLU A 83 -1.42 11.54 3.13
N SER A 84 -0.98 10.36 2.69
CA SER A 84 -1.42 9.08 3.24
C SER A 84 -1.13 8.98 4.74
N ARG A 85 0.09 9.35 5.18
CA ARG A 85 0.46 9.33 6.60
C ARG A 85 -0.42 10.28 7.44
N LEU A 86 -0.74 11.46 6.93
CA LEU A 86 -1.64 12.40 7.61
C LEU A 86 -3.08 11.88 7.69
N VAL A 87 -3.58 11.24 6.63
CA VAL A 87 -4.91 10.60 6.63
C VAL A 87 -4.97 9.47 7.66
N LEU A 88 -3.92 8.66 7.76
CA LEU A 88 -3.82 7.61 8.77
C LEU A 88 -3.85 8.19 10.19
N LYS A 89 -3.09 9.26 10.46
CA LYS A 89 -3.15 9.96 11.76
C LYS A 89 -4.54 10.48 12.10
N ALA A 90 -5.24 11.04 11.11
CA ALA A 90 -6.63 11.48 11.28
C ALA A 90 -7.60 10.30 11.55
N ALA A 91 -7.31 9.11 11.01
CA ALA A 91 -8.08 7.90 11.24
C ALA A 91 -7.86 7.33 12.66
N GLU A 92 -6.60 7.32 13.13
CA GLU A 92 -6.20 6.93 14.48
C GLU A 92 -6.85 7.83 15.54
N GLU A 93 -6.86 9.16 15.33
CA GLU A 93 -7.51 10.10 16.25
C GLU A 93 -9.02 9.82 16.40
N LYS A 94 -9.66 9.38 15.31
CA LYS A 94 -11.07 8.96 15.30
C LYS A 94 -11.28 7.55 15.84
N ARG A 95 -10.20 6.86 16.24
CA ARG A 95 -10.20 5.49 16.76
C ARG A 95 -10.89 4.50 15.83
N TYR A 96 -10.71 4.67 14.51
CA TYR A 96 -11.29 3.72 13.55
C TYR A 96 -10.71 2.31 13.71
N ASP A 97 -9.45 2.21 14.13
CA ASP A 97 -8.72 0.99 14.50
C ASP A 97 -9.34 0.23 15.70
N ALA A 98 -10.08 0.93 16.57
CA ALA A 98 -10.71 0.34 17.74
C ALA A 98 -12.21 0.00 17.53
N ARG A 99 -12.72 0.13 16.30
CA ARG A 99 -14.11 -0.19 15.99
C ARG A 99 -14.29 -1.68 15.75
N ASP A 100 -15.32 -2.25 16.38
CA ASP A 100 -15.65 -3.68 16.26
C ASP A 100 -15.78 -4.13 14.79
N ASP A 101 -16.44 -3.35 13.93
CA ASP A 101 -16.62 -3.69 12.51
C ASP A 101 -15.32 -3.69 11.69
N LEU A 102 -14.28 -3.00 12.14
CA LEU A 102 -12.96 -3.04 11.51
C LEU A 102 -12.10 -4.16 12.12
N ILE A 103 -12.16 -4.35 13.44
CA ILE A 103 -11.47 -5.42 14.15
C ILE A 103 -11.89 -6.78 13.61
N GLU A 104 -13.19 -7.01 13.42
CA GLU A 104 -13.71 -8.26 12.84
C GLU A 104 -13.14 -8.51 11.44
N LYS A 105 -13.07 -7.46 10.59
CA LYS A 105 -12.48 -7.58 9.24
C LYS A 105 -11.00 -7.88 9.26
N VAL A 106 -10.25 -7.28 10.18
CA VAL A 106 -8.81 -7.55 10.35
C VAL A 106 -8.61 -9.00 10.79
N ASP A 107 -9.43 -9.49 11.71
CA ASP A 107 -9.37 -10.88 12.19
C ASP A 107 -9.77 -11.90 11.10
N ASP A 108 -10.82 -11.62 10.33
CA ASP A 108 -11.19 -12.43 9.16
C ASP A 108 -10.05 -12.50 8.14
N TYR A 109 -9.48 -11.34 7.77
CA TYR A 109 -8.40 -11.29 6.80
C TYR A 109 -7.13 -11.99 7.30
N LEU A 110 -6.80 -11.85 8.59
CA LEU A 110 -5.68 -12.56 9.20
C LEU A 110 -5.90 -14.09 9.15
N ARG A 111 -7.11 -14.56 9.44
CA ARG A 111 -7.45 -15.99 9.36
C ARG A 111 -7.25 -16.52 7.94
N ASP A 112 -7.72 -15.80 6.93
CA ASP A 112 -7.55 -16.20 5.52
C ASP A 112 -6.07 -16.26 5.11
N LEU A 113 -5.28 -15.25 5.49
CA LEU A 113 -3.83 -15.22 5.22
C LEU A 113 -3.08 -16.38 5.88
N LEU A 114 -3.47 -16.75 7.10
CA LEU A 114 -2.86 -17.90 7.81
C LEU A 114 -3.18 -19.22 7.11
N ILE A 115 -4.42 -19.40 6.64
CA ILE A 115 -4.85 -20.59 5.89
C ILE A 115 -4.12 -20.67 4.54
N GLU A 116 -4.02 -19.56 3.81
CA GLU A 116 -3.27 -19.48 2.56
C GLU A 116 -1.81 -19.88 2.79
N ARG A 117 -1.17 -19.30 3.81
CA ARG A 117 0.25 -19.54 4.09
C ARG A 117 0.55 -21.00 4.46
N ILE A 118 -0.29 -21.62 5.28
CA ILE A 118 -0.10 -23.03 5.67
C ILE A 118 -0.40 -23.98 4.51
N THR A 119 -1.35 -23.65 3.65
CA THR A 119 -1.71 -24.45 2.47
C THR A 119 -0.58 -24.43 1.43
N ASP A 120 -0.03 -23.25 1.15
CA ASP A 120 1.15 -23.10 0.29
C ASP A 120 2.34 -23.94 0.82
N GLU A 121 2.66 -23.81 2.10
CA GLU A 121 3.80 -24.52 2.71
C GLU A 121 3.59 -26.05 2.79
N MET A 122 2.37 -26.50 3.12
CA MET A 122 2.12 -27.92 3.35
C MET A 122 1.78 -28.69 2.09
N VAL A 123 1.13 -28.06 1.12
CA VAL A 123 0.53 -28.70 -0.05
C VAL A 123 1.14 -28.17 -1.35
N GLU A 124 0.88 -26.91 -1.70
CA GLU A 124 1.16 -26.41 -3.05
C GLU A 124 2.65 -26.43 -3.39
N SER A 125 3.51 -25.95 -2.49
CA SER A 125 4.96 -25.93 -2.67
C SER A 125 5.61 -27.31 -2.80
N LYS A 126 4.92 -28.37 -2.37
CA LYS A 126 5.38 -29.77 -2.47
C LYS A 126 4.88 -30.46 -3.72
N ILE A 127 3.81 -29.96 -4.34
CA ILE A 127 3.28 -30.52 -5.59
C ILE A 127 4.21 -30.09 -6.73
N LYS A 128 4.69 -31.08 -7.48
CA LYS A 128 5.43 -30.86 -8.72
C LYS A 128 4.63 -31.45 -9.86
N VAL A 129 4.07 -30.59 -10.70
CA VAL A 129 3.39 -31.01 -11.93
C VAL A 129 4.42 -31.10 -13.04
N THR A 130 4.51 -32.24 -13.72
CA THR A 130 5.46 -32.40 -14.83
C THR A 130 4.86 -31.96 -16.17
N GLU A 131 5.72 -31.66 -17.14
CA GLU A 131 5.28 -31.27 -18.49
C GLU A 131 4.49 -32.40 -19.19
N GLU A 132 4.88 -33.65 -18.95
CA GLU A 132 4.18 -34.81 -19.47
C GLU A 132 2.77 -34.96 -18.88
N GLU A 133 2.60 -34.67 -17.58
CA GLU A 133 1.30 -34.64 -16.91
C GLU A 133 0.39 -33.56 -17.49
N MET A 134 0.92 -32.35 -17.67
CA MET A 134 0.20 -31.25 -18.31
C MET A 134 -0.22 -31.61 -19.73
N LYS A 135 0.69 -32.18 -20.53
CA LYS A 135 0.41 -32.57 -21.91
C LYS A 135 -0.64 -33.67 -21.99
N ARG A 136 -0.56 -34.69 -21.13
CA ARG A 136 -1.58 -35.75 -21.05
C ARG A 136 -2.95 -35.17 -20.68
N TYR A 137 -3.00 -34.25 -19.73
CA TYR A 137 -4.26 -33.61 -19.34
C TYR A 137 -4.85 -32.80 -20.49
N TYR A 138 -4.04 -31.98 -21.16
CA TYR A 138 -4.47 -31.18 -22.30
C TYR A 138 -5.02 -32.06 -23.44
N GLU A 139 -4.28 -33.08 -23.86
CA GLU A 139 -4.69 -33.97 -24.94
C GLU A 139 -6.02 -34.69 -24.63
N LYS A 140 -6.25 -35.05 -23.37
CA LYS A 140 -7.49 -35.73 -22.94
C LYS A 140 -8.70 -34.80 -22.86
N HIS A 141 -8.48 -33.50 -22.64
CA HIS A 141 -9.55 -32.50 -22.44
C HIS A 141 -9.54 -31.41 -23.52
N LYS A 142 -9.00 -31.69 -24.71
CA LYS A 142 -8.86 -30.71 -25.80
C LYS A 142 -10.15 -29.94 -26.10
N GLU A 143 -11.29 -30.61 -26.04
CA GLU A 143 -12.60 -30.03 -26.32
C GLU A 143 -12.99 -28.91 -25.34
N GLU A 144 -12.49 -28.93 -24.10
CA GLU A 144 -12.72 -27.86 -23.10
C GLU A 144 -11.92 -26.59 -23.40
N PHE A 145 -10.85 -26.71 -24.19
CA PHE A 145 -9.98 -25.60 -24.57
C PHE A 145 -10.26 -25.07 -25.98
N VAL A 146 -11.33 -25.54 -26.62
CA VAL A 146 -11.79 -25.07 -27.93
C VAL A 146 -13.07 -24.26 -27.74
N GLU A 147 -13.06 -23.00 -28.18
CA GLU A 147 -14.32 -22.27 -28.33
C GLU A 147 -15.06 -22.76 -29.58
N PRO A 148 -16.30 -23.28 -29.45
CA PRO A 148 -17.07 -23.75 -30.59
C PRO A 148 -17.50 -22.58 -31.48
N GLU A 149 -17.81 -22.89 -32.75
CA GLU A 149 -18.30 -21.91 -33.70
C GLU A 149 -19.61 -21.27 -33.22
N LYS A 150 -19.60 -19.94 -33.03
CA LYS A 150 -20.77 -19.18 -32.57
C LYS A 150 -21.45 -18.55 -33.78
N ILE A 151 -22.70 -18.92 -34.03
CA ILE A 151 -23.56 -18.25 -35.03
C ILE A 151 -24.59 -17.35 -34.36
N ARG A 152 -24.88 -16.19 -34.97
CA ARG A 152 -25.91 -15.27 -34.49
C ARG A 152 -27.23 -15.53 -35.21
N LEU A 153 -28.25 -15.96 -34.48
CA LEU A 153 -29.59 -16.20 -35.01
C LEU A 153 -30.58 -15.12 -34.55
N THR A 154 -31.51 -14.75 -35.43
CA THR A 154 -32.68 -13.91 -35.10
C THR A 154 -33.92 -14.72 -35.39
N CYS A 155 -34.70 -15.05 -34.36
CA CYS A 155 -35.93 -15.83 -34.49
C CYS A 155 -37.14 -14.94 -34.19
N ILE A 156 -38.13 -14.97 -35.07
CA ILE A 156 -39.44 -14.36 -34.84
C ILE A 156 -40.45 -15.50 -34.77
N THR A 157 -40.97 -15.76 -33.58
CA THR A 157 -42.01 -16.78 -33.36
C THR A 157 -43.38 -16.12 -33.49
N ILE A 158 -44.23 -16.65 -34.35
CA ILE A 158 -45.61 -16.20 -34.53
C ILE A 158 -46.52 -17.31 -34.01
N GLN A 159 -47.51 -16.97 -33.18
CA GLN A 159 -48.57 -17.90 -32.80
C GLN A 159 -49.72 -17.75 -33.79
N ALA A 160 -50.19 -18.88 -34.35
CA ALA A 160 -51.37 -18.92 -35.21
C ALA A 160 -52.56 -19.43 -34.38
N GLU A 161 -53.68 -18.69 -34.44
CA GLU A 161 -55.01 -19.10 -33.96
C GLU A 161 -55.73 -20.00 -34.97
#